data_AF-A0A8S1W4T9-F1
#
_entry.id   AF-A0A8S1W4T9-F1
#
_cell.length_a   1.000
_cell.length_b   1.000
_cell.length_c   1.000
_cell.angle_alpha   90.00
_cell.angle_beta   90.00
_cell.angle_gamma   90.00
#
_symmetry.space_group_name_H-M   'P 1'
#
loop_
_entity.id
_entity.type
_entity.pdbx_description
1 polymer ?
#
loop_
_entity_poly.entity_id
_entity_poly.type
_entity_poly.pdbx_seq_one_letter_code
_entity_poly.pdbx_strand_id
1 'polypeptide(L)'
;MENIQLYQSSKKEEVYSTVQIEYMIVDFINNSSSNFVEQIPNYIKYSICDILQQGLKSAAKLCGNSKSIKEIFRKSTINQQLCLEERHSQISTQMKGTDEMELVDAESE
;
A
#
# COMPACT_ATOMS: atom_id res chain seq x y z
N MET A 1 15.92 33.54 -4.07
CA MET A 1 16.59 33.34 -5.37
C MET A 1 17.47 32.08 -5.34
N GLU A 2 18.25 31.84 -4.29
CA GLU A 2 19.11 30.64 -4.16
C GLU A 2 18.39 29.29 -4.24
N ASN A 3 17.18 29.17 -3.67
CA ASN A 3 16.41 27.91 -3.71
C ASN A 3 15.96 27.49 -5.11
N ILE A 4 15.79 28.44 -6.03
CA ILE A 4 15.38 28.14 -7.43
C ILE A 4 16.59 27.66 -8.24
N GLN A 5 17.78 28.20 -7.99
CA GLN A 5 19.02 27.79 -8.68
C GLN A 5 19.51 26.40 -8.24
N LEU A 6 19.31 26.01 -6.97
CA LEU A 6 19.54 24.64 -6.53
C LEU A 6 18.59 23.67 -7.23
N TYR A 7 17.32 24.03 -7.37
CA TYR A 7 16.30 23.24 -8.08
C TYR A 7 16.62 23.07 -9.58
N GLN A 8 17.19 24.10 -10.21
CA GLN A 8 17.64 24.03 -11.61
C GLN A 8 18.95 23.24 -11.77
N SER A 9 19.83 23.25 -10.76
CA SER A 9 21.10 22.51 -10.77
C SER A 9 20.92 21.02 -10.49
N SER A 10 19.90 20.63 -9.70
CA SER A 10 19.55 19.21 -9.48
C SER A 10 18.85 18.58 -10.68
N LYS A 11 18.23 19.37 -11.57
CA LYS A 11 17.53 18.90 -12.78
C LYS A 11 18.43 18.20 -13.82
N LYS A 12 19.75 18.22 -13.62
CA LYS A 12 20.74 17.57 -14.50
C LYS A 12 21.00 16.09 -14.18
N GLU A 13 20.53 15.57 -13.05
CA GLU A 13 20.70 14.15 -12.71
C GLU A 13 19.41 13.35 -13.00
N GLU A 14 19.53 12.36 -13.91
CA GLU A 14 18.61 11.23 -14.16
C GLU A 14 17.09 11.50 -14.07
N VAL A 15 16.59 12.36 -14.96
CA VAL A 15 15.14 12.49 -15.18
C VAL A 15 14.68 11.37 -16.11
N TYR A 16 13.83 10.47 -15.61
CA TYR A 16 13.15 9.47 -16.46
C TYR A 16 12.23 10.18 -17.46
N SER A 17 12.33 9.80 -18.73
CA SER A 17 11.37 10.27 -19.75
C SER A 17 10.00 9.64 -19.51
N THR A 18 8.92 10.39 -19.75
CA THR A 18 7.54 9.87 -19.73
C THR A 18 7.39 8.63 -20.59
N VAL A 19 8.02 8.61 -21.77
CA VAL A 19 8.00 7.47 -22.70
C VAL A 19 8.67 6.24 -22.10
N GLN A 20 9.80 6.41 -21.40
CA GLN A 20 10.49 5.29 -20.74
C GLN A 20 9.66 4.70 -19.61
N ILE A 21 8.95 5.55 -18.85
CA ILE A 21 8.03 5.12 -17.80
C ILE A 21 6.86 4.33 -18.38
N GLU A 22 6.29 4.80 -19.50
CA GLU A 22 5.22 4.09 -20.20
C GLU A 22 5.63 2.69 -20.64
N TYR A 23 6.80 2.55 -21.26
CA TYR A 23 7.31 1.23 -21.66
C TYR A 23 7.51 0.30 -20.46
N MET A 24 8.12 0.78 -19.38
CA MET A 24 8.29 -0.03 -18.16
C MET A 24 6.95 -0.51 -17.58
N ILE A 25 5.92 0.34 -17.60
CA ILE A 25 4.59 -0.02 -17.09
C ILE A 25 3.92 -1.07 -18.00
N VAL A 26 4.04 -0.93 -19.32
CA VAL A 26 3.51 -1.90 -20.29
C VAL A 26 4.20 -3.25 -20.12
N ASP A 27 5.52 -3.27 -19.99
CA ASP A 27 6.29 -4.50 -19.78
C ASP A 27 5.93 -5.17 -18.45
N PHE A 28 5.72 -4.38 -17.40
CA PHE A 28 5.27 -4.89 -16.11
C PHE A 28 3.88 -5.55 -16.19
N ILE A 29 2.95 -4.90 -16.89
CA ILE A 29 1.59 -5.43 -17.12
C ILE A 29 1.65 -6.75 -17.87
N ASN A 30 2.41 -6.81 -18.96
CA ASN A 30 2.51 -8.01 -19.79
C ASN A 30 3.09 -9.20 -19.01
N ASN A 31 4.14 -8.96 -18.24
CA ASN A 31 4.80 -10.00 -17.43
C ASN A 31 3.98 -10.45 -16.22
N SER A 32 3.09 -9.59 -15.70
CA SER A 32 2.31 -9.85 -14.48
C SER A 32 0.81 -9.96 -14.72
N SER A 33 0.39 -10.17 -15.96
CA SER A 33 -1.02 -10.13 -16.39
C SER A 33 -1.92 -11.04 -15.56
N SER A 34 -1.45 -12.23 -15.17
CA SER A 34 -2.18 -13.19 -14.33
C SER A 34 -2.47 -12.72 -12.90
N ASN A 35 -1.75 -11.72 -12.40
CA ASN A 35 -1.95 -11.17 -11.06
C ASN A 35 -3.07 -10.12 -11.00
N PHE A 36 -3.61 -9.71 -12.16
CA PHE A 36 -4.63 -8.67 -12.25
C PHE A 36 -6.02 -9.24 -12.56
N VAL A 37 -7.05 -8.47 -12.22
CA VAL A 37 -8.45 -8.83 -12.44
C VAL A 37 -8.84 -8.41 -13.86
N GLU A 38 -9.06 -9.38 -14.75
CA GLU A 38 -9.34 -9.14 -16.18
C GLU A 38 -10.62 -8.35 -16.45
N GLN A 39 -11.59 -8.43 -15.53
CA GLN A 39 -12.89 -7.76 -15.66
C GLN A 39 -12.79 -6.22 -15.56
N ILE A 40 -11.69 -5.69 -15.04
CA ILE A 40 -11.50 -4.24 -14.88
C ILE A 40 -10.44 -3.78 -15.90
N PRO A 41 -10.82 -3.06 -16.97
CA PRO A 41 -9.84 -2.52 -17.90
C PRO A 41 -9.05 -1.36 -17.27
N ASN A 42 -7.81 -1.15 -17.70
CA ASN A 42 -6.98 0.00 -17.31
C ASN A 42 -6.80 0.17 -15.78
N TYR A 43 -6.49 -0.93 -15.08
CA TYR A 43 -6.33 -0.98 -13.62
C TYR A 43 -5.06 -0.29 -13.08
N ILE A 44 -4.13 0.15 -13.95
CA ILE A 44 -2.97 0.95 -13.56
C ILE A 44 -3.12 2.38 -14.08
N LYS A 45 -2.90 3.34 -13.17
CA LYS A 45 -2.74 4.76 -13.47
C LYS A 45 -1.46 5.23 -12.80
N TYR A 46 -0.76 6.15 -13.45
CA TYR A 46 0.48 6.70 -12.94
C TYR A 46 0.49 8.21 -13.10
N SER A 47 1.25 8.89 -12.25
CA SER A 47 1.47 10.34 -12.29
C SER A 47 2.95 10.62 -12.07
N ILE A 48 3.49 11.61 -12.76
CA ILE A 48 4.89 12.01 -12.63
C ILE A 48 4.92 13.33 -11.86
N CYS A 49 5.83 13.43 -10.90
CA CYS A 49 6.04 14.63 -10.10
C CYS A 49 7.48 15.11 -10.27
N ASP A 50 7.65 16.39 -10.63
CA ASP A 50 8.97 17.02 -10.77
C ASP A 50 9.62 17.38 -9.42
N ILE A 51 8.84 17.37 -8.33
CA ILE A 51 9.31 17.74 -7.00
C ILE A 51 9.70 16.47 -6.23
N LEU A 52 10.99 16.36 -5.89
CA LEU A 52 11.56 15.25 -5.14
C LEU A 52 11.59 15.55 -3.63
N GLN A 53 11.56 14.49 -2.83
CA GLN A 53 11.84 14.59 -1.39
C GLN A 53 13.34 14.86 -1.16
N GLN A 54 13.65 15.57 -0.06
CA GLN A 54 15.03 15.93 0.27
C GLN A 54 15.89 14.67 0.44
N GLY A 55 17.05 14.64 -0.22
CA GLY A 55 18.03 13.56 -0.11
C GLY A 55 17.80 12.35 -1.05
N LEU A 56 16.75 12.36 -1.89
CA LEU A 56 16.51 11.30 -2.87
C LEU A 56 16.77 11.76 -4.31
N LYS A 57 17.40 10.90 -5.10
CA LYS A 57 17.62 11.13 -6.55
C LYS A 57 16.40 10.74 -7.40
N SER A 58 15.65 9.74 -6.97
CA SER A 58 14.36 9.36 -7.55
C SER A 58 13.50 8.68 -6.48
N ALA A 59 12.18 8.74 -6.63
CA ALA A 59 11.25 8.07 -5.74
C ALA A 59 10.01 7.62 -6.53
N ALA A 60 9.53 6.41 -6.23
CA ALA A 60 8.27 5.90 -6.76
C ALA A 60 7.36 5.51 -5.60
N LYS A 61 6.07 5.83 -5.71
CA LYS A 61 5.06 5.46 -4.72
C LYS A 61 3.99 4.64 -5.40
N LEU A 62 3.73 3.44 -4.87
CA LEU A 62 2.68 2.55 -5.35
C LEU A 62 1.51 2.56 -4.37
N CYS A 63 0.31 2.78 -4.88
CA CYS A 63 -0.93 2.58 -4.15
C CYS A 63 -1.71 1.47 -4.87
N GLY A 64 -1.78 0.30 -4.25
CA GLY A 64 -2.45 -0.87 -4.81
C GLY A 64 -3.59 -1.35 -3.91
N ASN A 65 -4.72 -1.69 -4.53
CA ASN A 65 -5.81 -2.42 -3.88
C ASN A 65 -5.67 -3.91 -4.24
N SER A 66 -4.97 -4.67 -3.40
CA SER A 66 -4.71 -6.09 -3.63
C SER A 66 -5.46 -6.98 -2.64
N LYS A 67 -5.92 -8.15 -3.11
CA LYS A 67 -6.50 -9.20 -2.25
C LYS A 67 -5.53 -9.68 -1.16
N SER A 68 -4.22 -9.48 -1.35
CA SER A 68 -3.19 -9.79 -0.35
C SER A 68 -3.36 -9.01 0.95
N ILE A 69 -4.12 -7.90 0.96
CA ILE A 69 -4.42 -7.15 2.20
C ILE A 69 -5.11 -8.03 3.25
N LYS A 70 -5.88 -9.03 2.82
CA LYS A 70 -6.55 -10.00 3.70
C LYS A 70 -5.56 -10.76 4.58
N GLU A 71 -4.35 -11.02 4.09
CA GLU A 71 -3.33 -11.71 4.88
C GLU A 71 -2.87 -10.86 6.07
N ILE A 72 -2.77 -9.53 5.89
CA ILE A 72 -2.43 -8.61 6.97
C ILE A 72 -3.52 -8.61 8.03
N PHE A 73 -4.79 -8.49 7.62
CA PHE A 73 -5.91 -8.54 8.54
C PHE A 73 -5.99 -9.88 9.27
N ARG A 74 -5.90 -11.01 8.56
CA ARG A 74 -5.87 -12.34 9.18
C ARG A 74 -4.73 -12.49 10.19
N LYS A 75 -3.52 -12.01 9.88
CA LYS A 75 -2.40 -12.04 10.84
C LYS A 75 -2.66 -11.16 12.06
N SER A 76 -3.26 -9.98 11.88
CA SER A 76 -3.64 -9.11 13.00
C SER A 76 -4.63 -9.80 13.91
N THR A 77 -5.73 -10.35 13.35
CA THR A 77 -6.77 -11.04 14.13
C THR A 77 -6.20 -12.22 14.89
N ILE A 78 -5.42 -13.09 14.23
CA ILE A 78 -4.80 -14.26 14.86
C ILE A 78 -3.84 -13.84 15.98
N ASN A 79 -2.98 -12.85 15.75
CA ASN A 79 -2.04 -12.38 16.75
C ASN A 79 -2.76 -11.74 17.95
N GLN A 80 -3.83 -10.99 17.71
CA GLN A 80 -4.66 -10.43 18.78
C GLN A 80 -5.31 -11.54 19.59
N GLN A 81 -5.89 -12.55 18.94
CA GLN A 81 -6.53 -13.69 19.61
C GLN A 81 -5.54 -14.50 20.46
N LEU A 82 -4.39 -14.88 19.92
CA LEU A 82 -3.35 -15.60 20.66
C LEU A 82 -2.85 -14.82 21.87
N CYS A 83 -2.71 -13.49 21.74
CA CYS A 83 -2.28 -12.61 22.83
C CYS A 83 -3.34 -12.47 23.95
N LEU A 84 -4.61 -12.77 23.65
CA LEU A 84 -5.69 -12.85 24.63
C LEU A 84 -5.69 -14.21 25.34
N GLU A 85 -5.46 -15.29 24.60
CA GLU A 85 -5.38 -16.66 25.12
C GLU A 85 -4.19 -16.84 26.07
N GLU A 86 -2.99 -16.38 25.68
CA GLU A 86 -1.77 -16.49 26.49
C GLU A 86 -1.85 -15.71 27.82
N ARG A 87 -2.72 -14.70 27.92
CA ARG A 87 -2.85 -13.90 29.14
C ARG A 87 -3.78 -14.50 30.19
N HIS A 88 -4.50 -15.61 29.93
CA HIS A 88 -5.42 -16.27 30.89
C HIS A 88 -6.27 -15.30 31.76
N SER A 89 -6.56 -14.09 31.25
CA SER A 89 -7.07 -12.97 32.03
C SER A 89 -7.92 -12.08 31.14
N GLN A 90 -9.22 -12.35 31.16
CA GLN A 90 -10.31 -11.38 31.15
C GLN A 90 -10.02 -10.05 30.41
N ILE A 91 -10.29 -10.01 29.10
CA ILE A 91 -10.93 -8.82 28.54
C ILE A 91 -12.43 -9.08 28.54
N SER A 92 -13.06 -8.83 29.68
CA SER A 92 -14.43 -8.31 29.71
C SER A 92 -14.43 -6.78 29.53
N THR A 93 -13.36 -6.20 28.95
CA THR A 93 -12.93 -4.83 29.31
C THR A 93 -12.51 -3.89 28.17
N GLN A 94 -12.85 -4.16 26.91
CA GLN A 94 -13.07 -3.04 25.96
C GLN A 94 -14.53 -2.88 25.55
N MET A 95 -15.34 -3.91 25.77
CA MET A 95 -16.77 -3.83 25.58
C MET A 95 -17.46 -4.34 26.83
N LYS A 96 -17.58 -3.47 27.84
CA LYS A 96 -18.46 -3.73 28.98
C LYS A 96 -19.95 -3.56 28.58
N GLY A 97 -20.27 -3.89 27.33
CA GLY A 97 -21.51 -3.53 26.63
C GLY A 97 -21.61 -3.95 25.16
N THR A 98 -20.74 -4.81 24.61
CA THR A 98 -21.07 -5.50 23.34
C THR A 98 -21.56 -6.88 23.65
N ASP A 99 -22.63 -7.24 22.94
CA ASP A 99 -23.24 -8.54 23.02
C ASP A 99 -22.25 -9.61 22.52
N GLU A 100 -22.29 -10.80 23.10
CA GLU A 100 -21.41 -11.91 22.66
C GLU A 100 -21.63 -12.25 21.18
N MET A 101 -22.82 -11.93 20.65
CA MET A 101 -23.16 -12.05 19.23
C MET A 101 -22.30 -11.14 18.33
N GLU A 102 -21.96 -9.93 18.77
CA GLU A 102 -21.15 -9.00 17.98
C GLU A 102 -19.68 -9.45 17.88
N LEU A 103 -19.20 -10.22 18.86
CA LEU A 103 -17.86 -10.81 18.81
C LEU A 103 -17.80 -11.99 17.83
N VAL A 104 -18.86 -12.81 17.79
CA VAL A 104 -18.98 -13.92 16.83
C VAL A 104 -19.13 -13.40 15.40
N ASP A 105 -19.86 -12.30 15.22
CA ASP A 105 -20.00 -11.63 13.93
C ASP A 105 -18.64 -11.05 13.47
N ALA A 106 -17.87 -10.44 14.37
CA ALA A 106 -16.54 -9.91 14.06
C ALA A 106 -15.49 -11.00 13.72
N GLU A 107 -15.67 -12.22 14.22
CA GLU A 107 -14.80 -13.36 13.87
C GLU A 107 -15.16 -14.03 12.54
N SER A 108 -16.39 -13.83 12.04
CA SER A 108 -16.91 -14.49 10.84
C SER A 108 -16.75 -13.68 9.54
N GLU A 109 -16.27 -12.43 9.63
CA GLU A 109 -15.91 -11.54 8.51
C GLU A 109 -14.40 -11.54 8.18
#